data_AF-A0A6B3W0F8-F1
#
_entry.id   AF-A0A6B3W0F8-F1
#
_cell.length_a   1.000
_cell.length_b   1.000
_cell.length_c   1.000
_cell.angle_alpha   90.00
_cell.angle_beta   90.00
_cell.angle_gamma   90.00
#
_symmetry.space_group_name_H-M   'P 1'
#
loop_
_entity.id
_entity.type
_entity.pdbx_description
1 polymer ?
#
loop_
_entity_poly.entity_id
_entity_poly.type
_entity_poly.pdbx_seq_one_letter_code
_entity_poly.pdbx_strand_id
1 'polypeptide(L)'
;MDENTVIKLHDHIRVLIDQGSNKELLVYNANEEKIFLKLSVANDESFSINELQHLLYHFHRIGYVIKSKYGKIVLSLYYKYPELFQTSTQDSIMLDVLSYELDEAIDFNHFFNTYEYSFERTRNKQIVLWGGTVPSAFIMNNIVNFNIETILIGSKEDKVEPLNMLAYDGETGEGKLNALLKRIPQTVQTYYLEDETYKSKLAKENAIHIICTNSFSDEQLAQITEQLEANKLNKLLYYGMYEKELVIGPLVIPDETARYTDFRRSYDGSKGTFTSITNHLSAGILTRIIYYLLVDSLKYLAEDAQLPLNAIFTINKYSLTGTAIKILKEGSA
;
A
#
# COMPACT_ATOMS: atom_id res chain seq x y z
N MET A 1 -5.82 33.82 21.04
CA MET A 1 -5.53 32.75 20.07
C MET A 1 -6.32 31.54 20.52
N ASP A 2 -7.00 30.85 19.61
CA ASP A 2 -7.70 29.62 19.98
C ASP A 2 -6.68 28.49 20.13
N GLU A 3 -6.45 28.04 21.36
CA GLU A 3 -5.53 26.94 21.66
C GLU A 3 -5.94 25.61 21.01
N ASN A 4 -7.19 25.53 20.52
CA ASN A 4 -7.71 24.38 19.79
C ASN A 4 -7.39 24.39 18.29
N THR A 5 -6.87 25.50 17.75
CA THR A 5 -6.44 25.54 16.35
C THR A 5 -5.36 24.49 16.11
N VAL A 6 -5.52 23.73 15.02
CA VAL A 6 -4.62 22.65 14.61
C VAL A 6 -3.78 23.12 13.44
N ILE A 7 -2.46 22.97 13.54
CA ILE A 7 -1.51 23.47 12.52
C ILE A 7 -0.52 22.40 12.08
N LYS A 8 -0.09 22.45 10.82
CA LYS A 8 0.98 21.65 10.20
C LYS A 8 1.62 22.47 9.07
N LEU A 9 2.91 22.36 8.80
CA LEU A 9 3.54 22.98 7.63
C LEU A 9 3.02 22.37 6.32
N HIS A 10 2.87 23.20 5.29
CA HIS A 10 2.61 22.68 3.95
C HIS A 10 3.75 21.76 3.47
N ASP A 11 3.40 20.72 2.71
CA ASP A 11 4.35 19.69 2.24
C ASP A 11 5.47 20.24 1.33
N HIS A 12 5.23 21.39 0.68
CA HIS A 12 6.23 22.06 -0.14
C HIS A 12 7.24 22.88 0.68
N ILE A 13 7.05 23.02 1.99
CA ILE A 13 7.99 23.71 2.89
C ILE A 13 8.91 22.68 3.55
N ARG A 14 10.21 22.78 3.29
CA ARG A 14 11.25 21.91 3.87
C ARG A 14 12.06 22.66 4.92
N VAL A 15 12.34 21.99 6.02
CA VAL A 15 13.10 22.51 7.16
C VAL A 15 14.31 21.63 7.30
N LEU A 16 15.46 22.21 7.05
CA LEU A 16 16.75 21.53 6.96
C LEU A 16 17.69 22.14 7.99
N ILE A 17 18.76 21.42 8.33
CA ILE A 17 19.85 21.97 9.14
C ILE A 17 21.14 21.97 8.32
N ASP A 18 21.81 23.11 8.26
CA ASP A 18 23.18 23.19 7.76
C ASP A 18 24.12 22.57 8.82
N GLN A 19 24.85 21.53 8.43
CA GLN A 19 25.80 20.83 9.30
C GLN A 19 27.17 21.54 9.38
N GLY A 20 27.32 22.72 8.76
CA GLY A 20 28.49 23.56 8.88
C GLY A 20 28.71 24.15 10.29
N SER A 21 29.78 24.94 10.42
CA SER A 21 30.30 25.45 11.69
C SER A 21 29.31 26.26 12.54
N ASN A 22 28.25 26.80 11.93
CA ASN A 22 27.29 27.70 12.58
C ASN A 22 25.87 27.12 12.72
N LYS A 23 25.68 25.79 12.56
CA LYS A 23 24.40 25.06 12.61
C LYS A 23 23.17 25.96 12.43
N GLU A 24 22.73 26.12 11.19
CA GLU A 24 21.59 26.97 10.85
C GLU A 24 20.38 26.13 10.45
N LEU A 25 19.22 26.43 11.00
CA LEU A 25 17.94 25.93 10.50
C LEU A 25 17.56 26.72 9.25
N LEU A 26 17.37 26.02 8.14
CA LEU A 26 17.01 26.58 6.84
C LEU A 26 15.56 26.21 6.53
N VAL A 27 14.73 27.20 6.20
CA VAL A 27 13.36 26.97 5.70
C VAL A 27 13.35 27.24 4.20
N TYR A 28 13.07 26.19 3.45
CA TYR A 28 13.10 26.11 2.00
C TYR A 28 11.69 25.94 1.44
N ASN A 29 11.31 26.79 0.49
CA ASN A 29 10.08 26.64 -0.27
C ASN A 29 10.41 25.92 -1.58
N ALA A 30 9.93 24.70 -1.74
CA ALA A 30 10.19 23.86 -2.91
C ALA A 30 9.51 24.37 -4.18
N ASN A 31 8.37 25.06 -4.07
CA ASN A 31 7.67 25.63 -5.23
C ASN A 31 8.42 26.82 -5.83
N GLU A 32 9.12 27.58 -4.98
CA GLU A 32 9.88 28.77 -5.37
C GLU A 32 11.38 28.50 -5.54
N GLU A 33 11.83 27.29 -5.21
CA GLU A 33 13.23 26.87 -5.18
C GLU A 33 14.14 27.80 -4.35
N LYS A 34 13.64 28.28 -3.21
CA LYS A 34 14.34 29.30 -2.40
C LYS A 34 14.36 28.98 -0.91
N ILE A 35 15.51 29.26 -0.30
CA ILE A 35 15.63 29.40 1.16
C ILE A 35 15.21 30.83 1.51
N PHE A 36 14.13 30.98 2.24
CA PHE A 36 13.59 32.29 2.59
C PHE A 36 13.76 32.63 4.07
N LEU A 37 14.12 31.65 4.91
CA LEU A 37 14.46 31.88 6.31
C LEU A 37 15.67 31.06 6.75
N LYS A 38 16.54 31.71 7.53
CA LYS A 38 17.66 31.09 8.23
C LYS A 38 17.60 31.45 9.70
N LEU A 39 17.66 30.47 10.59
CA LEU A 39 17.69 30.67 12.04
C LEU A 39 18.93 30.00 12.61
N SER A 40 19.74 30.74 13.37
CA SER A 40 20.89 30.12 14.05
C SER A 40 20.41 29.22 15.19
N VAL A 41 20.90 27.97 15.20
CA VAL A 41 20.71 27.00 16.29
C VAL A 41 22.06 26.57 16.89
N ALA A 42 23.12 27.34 16.64
CA ALA A 42 24.51 27.01 16.96
C ALA A 42 24.81 26.74 18.45
N ASN A 43 23.96 27.22 19.36
CA ASN A 43 24.23 27.22 20.81
C ASN A 43 23.39 26.22 21.61
N ASP A 44 22.62 25.33 20.96
CA ASP A 44 21.80 24.32 21.64
C ASP A 44 22.30 22.91 21.27
N GLU A 45 23.17 22.34 22.11
CA GLU A 45 23.66 20.97 21.94
C GLU A 45 22.55 19.92 22.06
N SER A 46 21.43 20.26 22.68
CA SER A 46 20.27 19.38 22.82
C SER A 46 19.31 19.45 21.63
N PHE A 47 19.59 20.30 20.64
CA PHE A 47 18.71 20.51 19.51
C PHE A 47 18.57 19.26 18.64
N SER A 48 17.34 18.77 18.49
CA SER A 48 16.98 17.66 17.62
C SER A 48 16.15 18.18 16.45
N ILE A 49 16.72 18.10 15.24
CA ILE A 49 16.00 18.44 14.01
C ILE A 49 14.80 17.52 13.81
N ASN A 50 14.91 16.23 14.17
CA ASN A 50 13.83 15.25 14.03
C ASN A 50 12.63 15.61 14.90
N GLU A 51 12.86 15.98 16.17
CA GLU A 51 11.78 16.39 17.08
C GLU A 51 11.09 17.69 16.61
N LEU A 52 11.86 18.63 16.04
CA LEU A 52 11.30 19.85 15.46
C LEU A 52 10.49 19.55 14.18
N GLN A 53 11.02 18.71 13.30
CA GLN A 53 10.33 18.27 12.09
C GLN A 53 9.04 17.54 12.44
N HIS A 54 9.04 16.71 13.49
CA HIS A 54 7.82 16.07 13.99
C HIS A 54 6.76 17.09 14.41
N LEU A 55 7.14 18.17 15.11
CA LEU A 55 6.20 19.23 15.49
C LEU A 55 5.70 20.07 14.30
N LEU A 56 6.46 20.11 13.21
CA LEU A 56 6.17 20.95 12.05
C LEU A 56 5.43 20.19 10.94
N TYR A 57 5.71 18.92 10.71
CA TYR A 57 5.14 18.13 9.62
C TYR A 57 3.95 17.27 9.99
N HIS A 58 3.52 17.36 11.24
CA HIS A 58 2.34 16.71 11.75
C HIS A 58 1.35 17.72 12.32
N PHE A 59 0.07 17.34 12.30
CA PHE A 59 -0.98 18.17 12.84
C PHE A 59 -0.94 18.17 14.37
N HIS A 60 -0.62 19.34 14.94
CA HIS A 60 -0.63 19.55 16.38
C HIS A 60 -1.58 20.67 16.75
N ARG A 61 -2.23 20.54 17.92
CA ARG A 61 -2.92 21.69 18.52
C ARG A 61 -1.91 22.72 18.96
N ILE A 62 -2.23 23.99 18.76
CA ILE A 62 -1.45 25.11 19.29
C ILE A 62 -1.22 24.97 20.81
N GLY A 63 -2.22 24.55 21.58
CA GLY A 63 -2.08 24.31 23.02
C GLY A 63 -1.04 23.23 23.40
N TYR A 64 -0.79 22.25 22.51
CA TYR A 64 0.27 21.27 22.65
C TYR A 64 1.63 21.85 22.24
N VAL A 65 1.68 22.52 21.08
CA VAL A 65 2.90 23.17 20.57
C VAL A 65 3.49 24.13 21.61
N ILE A 66 2.66 24.94 22.28
CA ILE A 66 3.07 25.86 23.35
C ILE A 66 3.89 25.16 24.45
N LYS A 67 3.54 23.92 24.79
CA LYS A 67 4.17 23.13 25.85
C LYS A 67 5.37 22.32 25.39
N SER A 68 5.61 22.24 24.08
CA SER A 68 6.70 21.47 23.48
C SER A 68 8.04 22.19 23.59
N LYS A 69 9.13 21.41 23.58
CA LYS A 69 10.51 21.93 23.64
C LYS A 69 10.81 22.99 22.56
N TYR A 70 10.30 22.81 21.34
CA TYR A 70 10.51 23.73 20.22
C TYR A 70 9.32 24.65 19.94
N GLY A 71 8.34 24.72 20.86
CA GLY A 71 7.11 25.48 20.67
C GLY A 71 7.33 26.94 20.31
N LYS A 72 8.33 27.58 20.92
CA LYS A 72 8.69 28.97 20.59
C LYS A 72 9.10 29.17 19.14
N ILE A 73 9.85 28.22 18.56
CA ILE A 73 10.30 28.29 17.16
C ILE A 73 9.09 28.11 16.24
N VAL A 74 8.30 27.06 16.47
CA VAL A 74 7.11 26.75 15.66
C VAL A 74 6.10 27.88 15.68
N LEU A 75 5.77 28.42 16.86
CA LEU A 75 4.83 29.53 16.98
C LEU A 75 5.38 30.82 16.38
N SER A 76 6.68 31.09 16.52
CA SER A 76 7.30 32.26 15.88
C SER A 76 7.22 32.18 14.35
N LEU A 77 7.40 30.98 13.77
CA LEU A 77 7.20 30.73 12.35
C LEU A 77 5.74 30.94 11.97
N TYR A 78 4.82 30.32 12.69
CA TYR A 78 3.38 30.43 12.42
C TYR A 78 2.85 31.86 12.49
N TYR A 79 3.32 32.67 13.44
CA TYR A 79 2.88 34.06 13.54
C TYR A 79 3.47 34.98 12.48
N LYS A 80 4.75 34.78 12.13
CA LYS A 80 5.43 35.62 11.16
C LYS A 80 5.10 35.24 9.71
N TYR A 81 4.81 33.96 9.49
CA TYR A 81 4.59 33.36 8.18
C TYR A 81 3.43 32.34 8.26
N PRO A 82 2.20 32.78 8.60
CA PRO A 82 1.04 31.88 8.73
C PRO A 82 0.74 31.10 7.45
N GLU A 83 1.05 31.67 6.28
CA GLU A 83 0.88 31.06 4.96
C GLU A 83 1.69 29.78 4.75
N LEU A 84 2.70 29.52 5.59
CA LEU A 84 3.47 28.27 5.53
C LEU A 84 2.72 27.10 6.17
N PHE A 85 1.64 27.35 6.90
CA PHE A 85 0.94 26.36 7.68
C PHE A 85 -0.48 26.11 7.16
N GLN A 86 -0.82 24.84 7.08
CA GLN A 86 -2.17 24.33 6.96
C GLN A 86 -2.86 24.39 8.31
N THR A 87 -4.10 24.85 8.34
CA THR A 87 -4.98 24.77 9.51
C THR A 87 -6.06 23.72 9.27
N SER A 88 -6.35 22.88 10.26
CA SER A 88 -7.39 21.83 10.13
C SER A 88 -8.26 21.66 11.38
N THR A 89 -9.14 20.66 11.34
CA THR A 89 -10.00 20.24 12.45
C THR A 89 -9.30 19.21 13.34
N GLN A 90 -9.88 18.96 14.51
CA GLN A 90 -9.38 18.01 15.50
C GLN A 90 -9.32 16.56 14.97
N ASP A 91 -10.24 16.16 14.09
CA ASP A 91 -10.25 14.81 13.51
C ASP A 91 -9.00 14.55 12.65
N SER A 92 -8.42 15.60 12.06
CA SER A 92 -7.18 15.48 11.27
C SER A 92 -5.97 15.09 12.11
N ILE A 93 -5.96 15.42 13.41
CA ILE A 93 -4.88 15.03 14.34
C ILE A 93 -4.87 13.52 14.53
N MET A 94 -6.03 12.91 14.75
CA MET A 94 -6.12 11.46 15.00
C MET A 94 -5.64 10.65 13.81
N LEU A 95 -5.95 11.11 12.60
CA LEU A 95 -5.54 10.45 11.36
C LEU A 95 -4.05 10.58 11.08
N ASP A 96 -3.49 11.77 11.34
CA ASP A 96 -2.08 12.07 11.15
C ASP A 96 -1.20 11.35 12.20
N VAL A 97 -1.65 11.28 13.46
CA VAL A 97 -0.99 10.50 14.53
C VAL A 97 -0.97 9.01 14.19
N LEU A 98 -2.09 8.45 13.71
CA LEU A 98 -2.14 7.05 13.29
C LEU A 98 -1.23 6.77 12.09
N SER A 99 -1.09 7.71 11.15
CA SER A 99 -0.14 7.58 10.04
C SER A 99 1.30 7.64 10.54
N TYR A 100 1.62 8.62 11.38
CA TYR A 100 2.97 8.83 11.90
C TYR A 100 3.48 7.67 12.77
N GLU A 101 2.64 7.16 13.68
CA GLU A 101 3.01 6.01 14.51
C GLU A 101 3.30 4.76 13.67
N LEU A 102 2.62 4.61 12.53
CA LEU A 102 2.88 3.51 11.59
C LEU A 102 4.17 3.73 10.79
N ASP A 103 4.41 4.96 10.34
CA ASP A 103 5.58 5.34 9.53
C ASP A 103 6.89 5.31 10.34
N GLU A 104 6.88 5.67 11.63
CA GLU A 104 8.06 5.56 12.51
C GLU A 104 8.35 4.14 13.00
N ALA A 105 7.29 3.33 13.23
CA ALA A 105 7.46 1.99 13.77
C ALA A 105 7.88 0.96 12.72
N ILE A 106 7.56 1.20 11.44
CA ILE A 106 7.76 0.24 10.36
C ILE A 106 8.29 0.97 9.12
N ASP A 107 9.53 0.68 8.71
CA ASP A 107 10.00 1.07 7.38
C ASP A 107 9.33 0.18 6.32
N PHE A 108 8.22 0.66 5.77
CA PHE A 108 7.46 -0.07 4.77
C PHE A 108 8.26 -0.34 3.49
N ASN A 109 9.31 0.43 3.19
CA ASN A 109 10.16 0.19 2.01
C ASN A 109 10.87 -1.16 2.10
N HIS A 110 11.20 -1.62 3.30
CA HIS A 110 11.80 -2.94 3.51
C HIS A 110 10.89 -4.08 3.06
N PHE A 111 9.57 -3.91 3.05
CA PHE A 111 8.66 -4.93 2.51
C PHE A 111 8.71 -5.04 0.99
N PHE A 112 9.22 -4.01 0.30
CA PHE A 112 9.31 -3.95 -1.16
C PHE A 112 10.74 -4.14 -1.69
N ASN A 113 11.74 -4.19 -0.80
CA ASN A 113 13.12 -4.48 -1.15
C ASN A 113 13.23 -5.87 -1.80
N THR A 114 13.63 -5.89 -3.08
CA THR A 114 13.84 -7.13 -3.83
C THR A 114 15.17 -7.12 -4.56
N TYR A 115 15.55 -8.26 -5.14
CA TYR A 115 16.84 -8.43 -5.82
C TYR A 115 16.93 -7.52 -7.07
N GLU A 116 18.14 -7.17 -7.51
CA GLU A 116 18.34 -6.44 -8.77
C GLU A 116 18.16 -7.38 -9.98
N TYR A 117 17.49 -6.93 -11.06
CA TYR A 117 17.30 -7.73 -12.27
C TYR A 117 17.43 -6.93 -13.57
N SER A 118 17.71 -7.66 -14.67
CA SER A 118 17.73 -7.13 -16.03
C SER A 118 16.32 -7.01 -16.63
N PHE A 119 15.97 -5.84 -17.16
CA PHE A 119 14.71 -5.54 -17.89
C PHE A 119 14.36 -6.53 -19.03
N GLU A 120 15.32 -7.27 -19.57
CA GLU A 120 15.07 -8.23 -20.64
C GLU A 120 14.18 -9.41 -20.21
N ARG A 121 14.20 -9.81 -18.92
CA ARG A 121 13.43 -10.95 -18.40
C ARG A 121 11.96 -10.63 -18.13
N THR A 122 11.62 -9.35 -17.99
CA THR A 122 10.25 -8.88 -17.77
C THR A 122 9.53 -8.52 -19.07
N ARG A 123 10.24 -8.55 -20.21
CA ARG A 123 9.70 -8.24 -21.53
C ARG A 123 8.57 -9.22 -21.88
N ASN A 124 7.46 -8.68 -22.36
CA ASN A 124 6.24 -9.41 -22.74
C ASN A 124 5.45 -10.06 -21.58
N LYS A 125 5.80 -9.79 -20.31
CA LYS A 125 4.97 -10.19 -19.17
C LYS A 125 3.81 -9.22 -18.98
N GLN A 126 2.71 -9.71 -18.42
CA GLN A 126 1.54 -8.92 -18.05
C GLN A 126 1.18 -9.24 -16.60
N ILE A 127 0.91 -8.19 -15.81
CA ILE A 127 0.36 -8.31 -14.46
C ILE A 127 -1.07 -7.80 -14.49
N VAL A 128 -1.99 -8.60 -13.97
CA VAL A 128 -3.41 -8.26 -13.90
C VAL A 128 -3.84 -8.26 -12.44
N LEU A 129 -4.18 -7.10 -11.92
CA LEU A 129 -4.65 -6.92 -10.56
C LEU A 129 -6.18 -6.90 -10.56
N TRP A 130 -6.81 -7.82 -9.84
CA TRP A 130 -8.25 -7.89 -9.67
C TRP A 130 -8.62 -7.37 -8.29
N GLY A 131 -9.31 -6.24 -8.27
CA GLY A 131 -9.72 -5.52 -7.07
C GLY A 131 -9.06 -4.15 -7.00
N GLY A 132 -9.88 -3.10 -6.94
CA GLY A 132 -9.45 -1.72 -6.75
C GLY A 132 -9.12 -1.44 -5.29
N THR A 133 -8.09 -2.12 -4.75
CA THR A 133 -7.72 -2.06 -3.34
C THR A 133 -6.42 -1.27 -3.10
N VAL A 134 -6.20 -0.83 -1.85
CA VAL A 134 -4.93 -0.19 -1.46
C VAL A 134 -3.71 -1.07 -1.74
N PRO A 135 -3.71 -2.40 -1.46
CA PRO A 135 -2.62 -3.29 -1.84
C PRO A 135 -2.34 -3.27 -3.34
N SER A 136 -3.39 -3.27 -4.17
CA SER A 136 -3.22 -3.14 -5.62
C SER A 136 -2.50 -1.84 -5.98
N ALA A 137 -2.86 -0.70 -5.37
CA ALA A 137 -2.17 0.57 -5.61
C ALA A 137 -0.70 0.55 -5.22
N PHE A 138 -0.37 -0.01 -4.05
CA PHE A 138 1.03 -0.18 -3.64
C PHE A 138 1.80 -1.08 -4.59
N ILE A 139 1.23 -2.21 -5.01
CA ILE A 139 1.86 -3.09 -6.01
C ILE A 139 2.13 -2.30 -7.29
N MET A 140 1.13 -1.58 -7.83
CA MET A 140 1.27 -0.78 -9.05
C MET A 140 2.39 0.25 -8.97
N ASN A 141 2.44 1.04 -7.90
CA ASN A 141 3.48 2.06 -7.71
C ASN A 141 4.88 1.45 -7.68
N ASN A 142 5.02 0.23 -7.14
CA ASN A 142 6.28 -0.48 -7.13
C ASN A 142 6.63 -1.09 -8.50
N ILE A 143 5.64 -1.65 -9.22
CA ILE A 143 5.92 -2.40 -10.46
C ILE A 143 5.95 -1.55 -11.74
N VAL A 144 5.35 -0.35 -11.72
CA VAL A 144 5.28 0.56 -12.89
C VAL A 144 6.66 0.88 -13.45
N ASN A 145 7.67 0.96 -12.59
CA ASN A 145 9.05 1.26 -13.00
C ASN A 145 9.72 0.13 -13.81
N PHE A 146 9.17 -1.09 -13.83
CA PHE A 146 9.76 -2.22 -14.57
C PHE A 146 9.30 -2.33 -16.03
N ASN A 147 8.51 -1.35 -16.53
CA ASN A 147 7.96 -1.36 -17.89
C ASN A 147 7.16 -2.64 -18.22
N ILE A 148 6.45 -3.17 -17.21
CA ILE A 148 5.57 -4.33 -17.34
C ILE A 148 4.16 -3.83 -17.62
N GLU A 149 3.50 -4.45 -18.60
CA GLU A 149 2.08 -4.14 -18.84
C GLU A 149 1.25 -4.53 -17.63
N THR A 150 0.61 -3.53 -17.03
CA THR A 150 -0.19 -3.70 -15.82
C THR A 150 -1.64 -3.30 -16.10
N ILE A 151 -2.56 -4.20 -15.80
CA ILE A 151 -4.01 -4.01 -15.93
C ILE A 151 -4.64 -4.09 -14.55
N LEU A 152 -5.54 -3.15 -14.24
CA LEU A 152 -6.35 -3.17 -13.03
C LEU A 152 -7.81 -3.39 -13.40
N ILE A 153 -8.45 -4.39 -12.78
CA ILE A 153 -9.86 -4.73 -12.98
C ILE A 153 -10.58 -4.60 -11.65
N GLY A 154 -11.57 -3.71 -11.56
CA GLY A 154 -12.43 -3.56 -10.38
C GLY A 154 -13.88 -3.95 -10.66
N SER A 155 -14.70 -4.03 -9.62
CA SER A 155 -16.16 -4.17 -9.74
C SER A 155 -16.84 -2.81 -9.55
N LYS A 156 -17.94 -2.57 -10.26
CA LYS A 156 -18.82 -1.42 -10.03
C LYS A 156 -19.56 -1.51 -8.70
N GLU A 157 -19.71 -2.72 -8.16
CA GLU A 157 -20.34 -3.01 -6.87
C GLU A 157 -19.42 -2.73 -5.69
N ASP A 158 -18.09 -2.69 -5.91
CA ASP A 158 -17.11 -2.43 -4.85
C ASP A 158 -17.07 -0.92 -4.53
N LYS A 159 -17.70 -0.54 -3.40
CA LYS A 159 -17.84 0.87 -2.95
C LYS A 159 -16.93 1.20 -1.78
N VAL A 160 -16.50 2.46 -1.71
CA VAL A 160 -15.81 3.01 -0.53
C VAL A 160 -16.79 3.00 0.64
N GLU A 161 -16.42 2.29 1.69
CA GLU A 161 -17.19 2.21 2.94
C GLU A 161 -16.60 3.18 3.99
N PRO A 162 -17.37 3.59 5.01
CA PRO A 162 -16.89 4.51 6.04
C PRO A 162 -15.58 4.07 6.71
N LEU A 163 -15.46 2.76 7.00
CA LEU A 163 -14.27 2.18 7.62
C LEU A 163 -13.03 2.19 6.72
N ASN A 164 -13.23 2.40 5.42
CA ASN A 164 -12.19 2.38 4.40
C ASN A 164 -11.86 3.78 3.86
N MET A 165 -12.57 4.84 4.26
CA MET A 165 -12.39 6.19 3.71
C MET A 165 -10.96 6.72 3.83
N LEU A 166 -10.22 6.35 4.88
CA LEU A 166 -8.82 6.77 5.07
C LEU A 166 -7.87 6.18 4.03
N ALA A 167 -8.27 5.05 3.45
CA ALA A 167 -7.49 4.29 2.50
C ALA A 167 -7.68 4.76 1.05
N TYR A 168 -8.73 5.54 0.74
CA TYR A 168 -9.08 5.96 -0.62
C TYR A 168 -9.33 7.47 -0.69
N ASP A 169 -8.91 8.13 -1.77
CA ASP A 169 -9.23 9.55 -2.03
C ASP A 169 -10.64 9.71 -2.60
N GLY A 170 -11.65 9.17 -1.92
CA GLY A 170 -13.03 9.18 -2.38
C GLY A 170 -14.05 9.27 -1.26
N GLU A 171 -15.27 9.61 -1.64
CA GLU A 171 -16.38 9.71 -0.70
C GLU A 171 -17.02 8.33 -0.45
N THR A 172 -17.66 8.16 0.72
CA THR A 172 -18.44 6.95 0.99
C THR A 172 -19.49 6.75 -0.11
N GLY A 173 -19.57 5.54 -0.66
CA GLY A 173 -20.47 5.20 -1.78
C GLY A 173 -19.88 5.41 -3.17
N GLU A 174 -18.73 6.10 -3.30
CA GLU A 174 -17.96 6.14 -4.55
C GLU A 174 -17.43 4.73 -4.88
N GLY A 175 -17.26 4.39 -6.16
CA GLY A 175 -16.61 3.14 -6.54
C GLY A 175 -15.14 3.14 -6.14
N LYS A 176 -14.66 2.09 -5.45
CA LYS A 176 -13.27 2.03 -4.96
C LYS A 176 -12.25 2.21 -6.08
N LEU A 177 -12.51 1.65 -7.27
CA LEU A 177 -11.64 1.81 -8.42
C LEU A 177 -11.44 3.28 -8.81
N ASN A 178 -12.52 4.06 -8.90
CA ASN A 178 -12.45 5.50 -9.21
C ASN A 178 -11.72 6.28 -8.12
N ALA A 179 -12.00 5.98 -6.85
CA ALA A 179 -11.34 6.62 -5.72
C ALA A 179 -9.83 6.31 -5.70
N LEU A 180 -9.44 5.10 -6.08
CA LEU A 180 -8.05 4.67 -6.13
C LEU A 180 -7.29 5.28 -7.31
N LEU A 181 -7.94 5.45 -8.47
CA LEU A 181 -7.35 6.04 -9.69
C LEU A 181 -6.78 7.43 -9.46
N LYS A 182 -7.29 8.19 -8.49
CA LYS A 182 -6.77 9.51 -8.10
C LYS A 182 -5.31 9.44 -7.57
N ARG A 183 -4.87 8.27 -7.11
CA ARG A 183 -3.53 8.02 -6.54
C ARG A 183 -2.57 7.23 -7.46
N ILE A 184 -3.05 6.76 -8.61
CA ILE A 184 -2.28 5.84 -9.47
C ILE A 184 -1.78 6.59 -10.72
N PRO A 185 -0.57 6.31 -11.21
CA PRO A 185 -0.09 6.85 -12.48
C PRO A 185 -1.04 6.54 -13.65
N GLN A 186 -1.24 7.51 -14.55
CA GLN A 186 -2.13 7.40 -15.73
C GLN A 186 -1.72 6.30 -16.73
N THR A 187 -0.58 5.65 -16.53
CA THR A 187 -0.05 4.59 -17.39
C THR A 187 -0.71 3.23 -17.21
N VAL A 188 -1.50 3.04 -16.15
CA VAL A 188 -2.19 1.78 -15.87
C VAL A 188 -3.51 1.69 -16.65
N GLN A 189 -3.71 0.58 -17.36
CA GLN A 189 -4.99 0.32 -18.04
C GLN A 189 -6.00 -0.20 -17.02
N THR A 190 -7.17 0.44 -16.93
CA THR A 190 -8.18 0.10 -15.93
C THR A 190 -9.52 -0.26 -16.54
N TYR A 191 -10.15 -1.30 -16.01
CA TYR A 191 -11.41 -1.83 -16.50
C TYR A 191 -12.36 -2.18 -15.36
N TYR A 192 -13.65 -2.21 -15.68
CA TYR A 192 -14.67 -2.79 -14.81
C TYR A 192 -15.00 -4.22 -15.27
N LEU A 193 -15.17 -5.12 -14.30
CA LEU A 193 -15.55 -6.51 -14.52
C LEU A 193 -16.85 -6.60 -15.34
N GLU A 194 -17.84 -5.79 -14.99
CA GLU A 194 -19.18 -5.84 -15.58
C GLU A 194 -19.20 -5.37 -17.04
N ASP A 195 -18.19 -4.62 -17.49
CA ASP A 195 -18.13 -4.10 -18.85
C ASP A 195 -17.52 -5.10 -19.85
N GLU A 196 -16.83 -6.14 -19.37
CA GLU A 196 -16.26 -7.25 -20.16
C GLU A 196 -15.25 -6.86 -21.26
N THR A 197 -15.01 -5.57 -21.48
CA THR A 197 -14.06 -5.02 -22.46
C THR A 197 -12.62 -5.48 -22.21
N TYR A 198 -12.30 -5.80 -20.96
CA TYR A 198 -11.00 -6.32 -20.53
C TYR A 198 -10.67 -7.69 -21.13
N LYS A 199 -11.67 -8.51 -21.50
CA LYS A 199 -11.45 -9.89 -21.98
C LYS A 199 -10.49 -9.95 -23.18
N SER A 200 -10.59 -8.97 -24.09
CA SER A 200 -9.70 -8.84 -25.25
C SER A 200 -8.24 -8.53 -24.89
N LYS A 201 -7.99 -7.99 -23.69
CA LYS A 201 -6.67 -7.58 -23.20
C LYS A 201 -5.96 -8.67 -22.39
N LEU A 202 -6.70 -9.66 -21.90
CA LEU A 202 -6.17 -10.80 -21.15
C LEU A 202 -5.55 -11.90 -22.05
N ALA A 203 -5.42 -11.66 -23.36
CA ALA A 203 -4.99 -12.65 -24.34
C ALA A 203 -3.48 -12.94 -24.33
N LYS A 204 -2.69 -12.39 -23.39
CA LYS A 204 -1.24 -12.61 -23.34
C LYS A 204 -0.92 -13.94 -22.66
N GLU A 205 -0.09 -14.74 -23.31
CA GLU A 205 0.49 -15.95 -22.74
C GLU A 205 1.35 -15.58 -21.50
N ASN A 206 1.25 -16.35 -20.40
CA ASN A 206 2.00 -16.15 -19.16
C ASN A 206 1.67 -14.86 -18.36
N ALA A 207 0.39 -14.46 -18.30
CA ALA A 207 -0.05 -13.42 -17.38
C ALA A 207 -0.03 -13.89 -15.91
N ILE A 208 0.35 -12.98 -15.01
CA ILE A 208 0.27 -13.17 -13.56
C ILE A 208 -0.96 -12.39 -13.06
N HIS A 209 -1.96 -13.12 -12.57
CA HIS A 209 -3.19 -12.55 -12.04
C HIS A 209 -3.14 -12.52 -10.52
N ILE A 210 -3.35 -11.35 -9.92
CA ILE A 210 -3.38 -11.14 -8.47
C ILE A 210 -4.82 -10.82 -8.09
N ILE A 211 -5.47 -11.68 -7.31
CA ILE A 211 -6.92 -11.67 -7.13
C ILE A 211 -7.28 -11.37 -5.68
N CYS A 212 -7.87 -10.19 -5.45
CA CYS A 212 -8.43 -9.82 -4.15
C CYS A 212 -9.82 -10.45 -3.96
N THR A 213 -9.96 -11.40 -3.05
CA THR A 213 -11.24 -12.09 -2.81
C THR A 213 -12.28 -11.19 -2.14
N ASN A 214 -11.86 -10.09 -1.49
CA ASN A 214 -12.75 -9.10 -0.87
C ASN A 214 -13.38 -8.11 -1.85
N SER A 215 -12.86 -7.98 -3.07
CA SER A 215 -13.36 -7.01 -4.05
C SER A 215 -14.50 -7.53 -4.92
N PHE A 216 -14.86 -8.81 -4.77
CA PHE A 216 -15.86 -9.47 -5.60
C PHE A 216 -16.83 -10.29 -4.74
N SER A 217 -18.07 -10.39 -5.21
CA SER A 217 -19.03 -11.36 -4.67
C SER A 217 -18.52 -12.80 -4.91
N ASP A 218 -19.04 -13.76 -4.15
CA ASP A 218 -18.60 -15.16 -4.31
C ASP A 218 -18.97 -15.72 -5.70
N GLU A 219 -20.06 -15.24 -6.30
CA GLU A 219 -20.48 -15.56 -7.66
C GLU A 219 -19.52 -14.99 -8.71
N GLN A 220 -19.17 -13.71 -8.60
CA GLN A 220 -18.18 -13.06 -9.47
C GLN A 220 -16.82 -13.74 -9.36
N LEU A 221 -16.39 -14.05 -8.14
CA LEU A 221 -15.11 -14.69 -7.88
C LEU A 221 -15.04 -16.12 -8.46
N ALA A 222 -16.15 -16.87 -8.40
CA ALA A 222 -16.25 -18.18 -9.03
C ALA A 222 -16.12 -18.07 -10.56
N GLN A 223 -16.81 -17.12 -11.19
CA GLN A 223 -16.73 -16.88 -12.63
C GLN A 223 -15.31 -16.46 -13.08
N ILE A 224 -14.69 -15.52 -12.37
CA ILE A 224 -13.30 -15.09 -12.62
C ILE A 224 -12.35 -16.28 -12.52
N THR A 225 -12.48 -17.07 -11.45
CA THR A 225 -11.63 -18.23 -11.20
C THR A 225 -11.78 -19.27 -12.30
N GLU A 226 -13.00 -19.65 -12.66
CA GLU A 226 -13.27 -20.64 -13.71
C GLU A 226 -12.70 -20.18 -15.06
N GLN A 227 -12.93 -18.92 -15.44
CA GLN A 227 -12.42 -18.37 -16.69
C GLN A 227 -10.89 -18.37 -16.73
N LEU A 228 -10.23 -18.00 -15.63
CA LEU A 228 -8.78 -17.85 -15.58
C LEU A 228 -8.05 -19.18 -15.44
N GLU A 229 -8.57 -20.12 -14.63
CA GLU A 229 -7.98 -21.46 -14.47
C GLU A 229 -8.16 -22.32 -15.73
N ALA A 230 -9.18 -22.05 -16.56
CA ALA A 230 -9.33 -22.71 -17.86
C ALA A 230 -8.16 -22.42 -18.82
N ASN A 231 -7.46 -21.29 -18.64
CA ASN A 231 -6.25 -20.97 -19.38
C ASN A 231 -5.01 -21.50 -18.65
N LYS A 232 -4.44 -22.58 -19.20
CA LYS A 232 -3.29 -23.30 -18.61
C LYS A 232 -1.99 -22.50 -18.54
N LEU A 233 -1.92 -21.33 -19.17
CA LEU A 233 -0.71 -20.50 -19.17
C LEU A 233 -0.73 -19.41 -18.08
N ASN A 234 -1.86 -19.21 -17.41
CA ASN A 234 -2.00 -18.18 -16.40
C ASN A 234 -1.46 -18.63 -15.05
N LYS A 235 -0.88 -17.72 -14.28
CA LYS A 235 -0.54 -17.94 -12.87
C LYS A 235 -1.46 -17.07 -12.02
N LEU A 236 -2.18 -17.65 -11.07
CA LEU A 236 -3.19 -16.95 -10.27
C LEU A 236 -2.75 -16.93 -8.81
N LEU A 237 -2.66 -15.76 -8.20
CA LEU A 237 -2.38 -15.62 -6.77
C LEU A 237 -3.57 -14.95 -6.11
N TYR A 238 -4.18 -15.64 -5.16
CA TYR A 238 -5.31 -15.12 -4.40
C TYR A 238 -4.82 -14.44 -3.13
N TYR A 239 -5.56 -13.44 -2.67
CA TYR A 239 -5.40 -12.87 -1.35
C TYR A 239 -6.69 -12.28 -0.84
N GLY A 240 -6.81 -12.16 0.48
CA GLY A 240 -7.96 -11.51 1.07
C GLY A 240 -7.83 -11.36 2.57
N MET A 241 -8.59 -10.41 3.11
CA MET A 241 -8.77 -10.24 4.54
C MET A 241 -9.98 -11.02 5.01
N TYR A 242 -9.78 -11.83 6.04
CA TYR A 242 -10.83 -12.51 6.79
C TYR A 242 -10.97 -11.83 8.16
N GLU A 243 -12.02 -12.16 8.92
CA GLU A 243 -12.33 -11.47 10.19
C GLU A 243 -11.12 -11.27 11.11
N LYS A 244 -10.21 -12.24 11.21
CA LYS A 244 -9.07 -12.21 12.13
C LYS A 244 -7.71 -12.29 11.46
N GLU A 245 -7.65 -12.52 10.16
CA GLU A 245 -6.38 -12.80 9.50
C GLU A 245 -6.34 -12.34 8.04
N LEU A 246 -5.17 -11.88 7.63
CA LEU A 246 -4.83 -11.70 6.23
C LEU A 246 -4.42 -13.05 5.65
N VAL A 247 -5.01 -13.44 4.53
CA VAL A 247 -4.70 -14.68 3.82
C VAL A 247 -4.05 -14.35 2.49
N ILE A 248 -2.91 -14.98 2.21
CA ILE A 248 -2.18 -14.91 0.95
C ILE A 248 -2.07 -16.32 0.40
N GLY A 249 -2.61 -16.55 -0.79
CA GLY A 249 -2.67 -17.84 -1.46
C GLY A 249 -4.09 -18.38 -1.64
N PRO A 250 -4.22 -19.51 -2.36
CA PRO A 250 -3.13 -20.24 -3.00
C PRO A 250 -2.50 -19.48 -4.16
N LEU A 251 -1.24 -19.83 -4.45
CA LEU A 251 -0.65 -19.60 -5.78
C LEU A 251 -1.02 -20.80 -6.66
N VAL A 252 -1.89 -20.55 -7.64
CA VAL A 252 -2.37 -21.52 -8.62
C VAL A 252 -1.50 -21.47 -9.87
N ILE A 253 -0.80 -22.57 -10.12
CA ILE A 253 -0.14 -22.90 -11.38
C ILE A 253 -0.95 -24.06 -11.99
N PRO A 254 -1.60 -23.86 -13.16
CA PRO A 254 -2.48 -24.85 -13.77
C PRO A 254 -1.82 -26.22 -13.89
N ASP A 255 -2.58 -27.26 -13.55
CA ASP A 255 -2.15 -28.68 -13.53
C ASP A 255 -1.02 -29.04 -12.54
N GLU A 256 -0.38 -28.07 -11.87
CA GLU A 256 0.74 -28.31 -10.94
C GLU A 256 0.33 -28.18 -9.46
N THR A 257 -0.41 -27.13 -9.11
CA THR A 257 -0.75 -26.82 -7.70
C THR A 257 -2.23 -27.04 -7.38
N ALA A 258 -2.59 -26.90 -6.11
CA ALA A 258 -3.97 -26.89 -5.66
C ALA A 258 -4.72 -25.71 -6.30
N ARG A 259 -6.01 -25.93 -6.61
CA ARG A 259 -6.90 -24.92 -7.18
C ARG A 259 -7.48 -24.03 -6.10
N TYR A 260 -8.04 -22.89 -6.48
CA TYR A 260 -8.75 -22.04 -5.53
C TYR A 260 -9.96 -22.74 -4.88
N THR A 261 -10.63 -23.63 -5.62
CA THR A 261 -11.75 -24.42 -5.12
C THR A 261 -11.34 -25.40 -4.01
N ASP A 262 -10.14 -26.00 -4.09
CA ASP A 262 -9.60 -26.86 -3.03
C ASP A 262 -9.39 -26.07 -1.72
N PHE A 263 -8.86 -24.85 -1.84
CA PHE A 263 -8.76 -23.91 -0.74
C PHE A 263 -10.13 -23.57 -0.14
N ARG A 264 -11.11 -23.16 -0.97
CA ARG A 264 -12.43 -22.75 -0.46
C ARG A 264 -13.19 -23.84 0.27
N ARG A 265 -12.96 -25.11 -0.07
CA ARG A 265 -13.53 -26.25 0.66
C ARG A 265 -12.88 -26.47 2.02
N SER A 266 -11.58 -26.19 2.13
CA SER A 266 -10.78 -26.44 3.34
C SER A 266 -10.73 -25.24 4.28
N TYR A 267 -11.06 -24.05 3.78
CA TYR A 267 -10.95 -22.80 4.52
C TYR A 267 -12.30 -22.07 4.56
N ASP A 268 -13.00 -22.23 5.68
CA ASP A 268 -14.25 -21.55 5.98
C ASP A 268 -13.99 -20.34 6.88
N GLY A 269 -14.17 -19.15 6.32
CA GLY A 269 -13.97 -17.90 7.04
C GLY A 269 -14.81 -16.79 6.41
N SER A 270 -15.32 -15.91 7.26
CA SER A 270 -16.00 -14.69 6.86
C SER A 270 -15.01 -13.61 6.42
N LYS A 271 -15.37 -12.90 5.34
CA LYS A 271 -14.58 -11.77 4.82
C LYS A 271 -14.52 -10.66 5.86
N GLY A 272 -13.33 -10.08 6.04
CA GLY A 272 -13.07 -8.95 6.91
C GLY A 272 -12.63 -7.71 6.12
N THR A 273 -12.27 -6.67 6.86
CA THR A 273 -11.80 -5.39 6.32
C THR A 273 -10.30 -5.24 6.53
N PHE A 274 -9.59 -4.81 5.50
CA PHE A 274 -8.16 -4.53 5.60
C PHE A 274 -7.89 -3.35 6.54
N THR A 275 -6.84 -3.46 7.34
CA THR A 275 -6.28 -2.35 8.12
C THR A 275 -5.12 -1.73 7.38
N SER A 276 -4.64 -0.55 7.81
CA SER A 276 -3.44 0.06 7.22
C SER A 276 -2.23 -0.90 7.24
N ILE A 277 -1.99 -1.57 8.36
CA ILE A 277 -0.90 -2.54 8.51
C ILE A 277 -1.08 -3.72 7.54
N THR A 278 -2.27 -4.32 7.47
CA THR A 278 -2.49 -5.48 6.57
C THR A 278 -2.48 -5.08 5.10
N ASN A 279 -2.80 -3.83 4.76
CA ASN A 279 -2.64 -3.31 3.40
C ASN A 279 -1.16 -3.30 2.98
N HIS A 280 -0.26 -2.82 3.84
CA HIS A 280 1.17 -2.80 3.55
C HIS A 280 1.78 -4.22 3.54
N LEU A 281 1.43 -5.06 4.52
CA LEU A 281 1.90 -6.44 4.57
C LEU A 281 1.47 -7.24 3.34
N SER A 282 0.20 -7.12 2.93
CA SER A 282 -0.28 -7.80 1.72
C SER A 282 0.47 -7.32 0.49
N ALA A 283 0.59 -6.01 0.28
CA ALA A 283 1.32 -5.46 -0.85
C ALA A 283 2.77 -5.97 -0.91
N GLY A 284 3.51 -5.91 0.19
CA GLY A 284 4.90 -6.37 0.25
C GLY A 284 5.06 -7.86 -0.10
N ILE A 285 4.26 -8.72 0.52
CA ILE A 285 4.30 -10.17 0.27
C ILE A 285 3.91 -10.47 -1.19
N LEU A 286 2.83 -9.87 -1.69
CA LEU A 286 2.37 -10.04 -3.06
C LEU A 286 3.43 -9.59 -4.06
N THR A 287 4.02 -8.41 -3.84
CA THR A 287 5.10 -7.87 -4.66
C THR A 287 6.29 -8.84 -4.69
N ARG A 288 6.74 -9.35 -3.54
CA ARG A 288 7.81 -10.37 -3.48
C ARG A 288 7.49 -11.64 -4.27
N ILE A 289 6.26 -12.16 -4.15
CA ILE A 289 5.80 -13.33 -4.92
C ILE A 289 5.81 -13.01 -6.42
N ILE A 290 5.28 -11.86 -6.83
CA ILE A 290 5.29 -11.40 -8.23
C ILE A 290 6.72 -11.42 -8.79
N TYR A 291 7.70 -10.92 -8.04
CA TYR A 291 9.10 -10.95 -8.49
C TYR A 291 9.61 -12.37 -8.72
N TYR A 292 9.35 -13.31 -7.81
CA TYR A 292 9.74 -14.70 -8.00
C TYR A 292 9.08 -15.34 -9.24
N LEU A 293 7.84 -14.95 -9.54
CA LEU A 293 7.13 -15.39 -10.74
C LEU A 293 7.68 -14.77 -12.03
N LEU A 294 8.10 -13.50 -11.99
CA LEU A 294 8.64 -12.78 -13.15
C LEU A 294 10.02 -13.31 -13.56
N VAL A 295 10.88 -13.63 -12.59
CA VAL A 295 12.28 -14.03 -12.84
C VAL A 295 12.38 -15.51 -13.26
N ASP A 296 11.26 -16.24 -13.29
CA ASP A 296 11.21 -17.70 -13.52
C ASP A 296 12.19 -18.46 -12.61
N SER A 297 12.33 -17.95 -11.39
CA SER A 297 13.20 -18.51 -10.36
C SER A 297 12.53 -19.64 -9.59
N LEU A 298 11.28 -20.00 -9.92
CA LEU A 298 10.56 -21.14 -9.36
C LEU A 298 11.38 -22.43 -9.40
N LYS A 299 12.15 -22.65 -10.48
CA LYS A 299 13.06 -23.79 -10.62
C LYS A 299 14.19 -23.86 -9.59
N TYR A 300 14.51 -22.72 -8.95
CA TYR A 300 15.53 -22.62 -7.89
C TYR A 300 14.91 -22.54 -6.48
N LEU A 301 13.58 -22.45 -6.38
CA LEU A 301 12.83 -22.28 -5.12
C LEU A 301 12.31 -23.59 -4.55
N ALA A 302 12.84 -24.75 -4.98
CA ALA A 302 12.43 -26.07 -4.49
C ALA A 302 12.55 -26.23 -2.96
N GLU A 303 13.22 -25.30 -2.27
CA GLU A 303 13.37 -25.27 -0.81
C GLU A 303 12.91 -23.95 -0.14
N ASP A 304 12.42 -22.95 -0.89
CA ASP A 304 12.09 -21.64 -0.29
C ASP A 304 10.62 -21.59 0.18
N ALA A 305 10.42 -21.51 1.50
CA ALA A 305 9.14 -21.50 2.21
C ALA A 305 8.28 -20.23 1.98
N GLN A 306 8.59 -19.44 0.94
CA GLN A 306 8.07 -18.08 0.73
C GLN A 306 6.98 -18.00 -0.34
N LEU A 307 6.60 -19.12 -0.97
CA LEU A 307 5.51 -19.17 -1.94
C LEU A 307 4.35 -20.04 -1.43
N PRO A 308 3.08 -19.59 -1.56
CA PRO A 308 1.93 -20.37 -1.11
C PRO A 308 1.52 -21.43 -2.15
N LEU A 309 2.45 -22.32 -2.53
CA LEU A 309 2.22 -23.45 -3.43
C LEU A 309 1.62 -24.62 -2.65
N ASN A 310 0.41 -25.07 -3.01
CA ASN A 310 -0.35 -26.10 -2.25
C ASN A 310 -0.55 -25.72 -0.77
N ALA A 311 -0.50 -24.44 -0.46
CA ALA A 311 -0.64 -23.89 0.88
C ALA A 311 -1.23 -22.48 0.79
N ILE A 312 -1.63 -21.96 1.95
CA ILE A 312 -1.91 -20.54 2.16
C ILE A 312 -1.04 -20.03 3.30
N PHE A 313 -0.68 -18.76 3.24
CA PHE A 313 -0.11 -18.04 4.36
C PHE A 313 -1.22 -17.26 5.04
N THR A 314 -1.34 -17.39 6.35
CA THR A 314 -2.25 -16.58 7.14
C THR A 314 -1.49 -15.74 8.14
N ILE A 315 -1.89 -14.50 8.34
CA ILE A 315 -1.28 -13.57 9.30
C ILE A 315 -2.38 -13.05 10.20
N ASN A 316 -2.32 -13.40 11.48
CA ASN A 316 -3.28 -12.90 12.45
C ASN A 316 -3.17 -11.37 12.57
N LYS A 317 -4.28 -10.65 12.40
CA LYS A 317 -4.27 -9.18 12.33
C LYS A 317 -3.95 -8.51 13.67
N TYR A 318 -4.09 -9.21 14.78
CA TYR A 318 -3.85 -8.69 16.13
C TYR A 318 -2.45 -9.02 16.63
N SER A 319 -1.98 -10.26 16.43
CA SER A 319 -0.67 -10.70 16.90
C SER A 319 0.44 -10.61 15.84
N LEU A 320 0.07 -10.35 14.57
CA LEU A 320 0.96 -10.39 13.40
C LEU A 320 1.71 -11.71 13.23
N THR A 321 1.23 -12.77 13.88
CA THR A 321 1.82 -14.11 13.77
C THR A 321 1.43 -14.71 12.42
N GLY A 322 2.44 -15.06 11.63
CA GLY A 322 2.28 -15.77 10.37
C GLY A 322 2.23 -17.29 10.55
N THR A 323 1.34 -17.96 9.83
CA THR A 323 1.27 -19.43 9.74
C THR A 323 1.14 -19.86 8.29
N ALA A 324 1.58 -21.09 7.99
CA ALA A 324 1.39 -21.71 6.68
C ALA A 324 0.48 -22.94 6.83
N ILE A 325 -0.64 -22.95 6.11
CA ILE A 325 -1.64 -24.01 6.16
C ILE A 325 -1.64 -24.75 4.83
N LYS A 326 -1.43 -26.07 4.85
CA LYS A 326 -1.46 -26.90 3.63
C LYS A 326 -2.88 -27.05 3.11
N ILE A 327 -3.04 -27.01 1.79
CA ILE A 327 -4.31 -27.29 1.12
C ILE A 327 -4.37 -28.77 0.79
N LEU A 328 -5.46 -29.43 1.19
CA LEU A 328 -5.70 -30.84 0.88
C LEU A 328 -6.34 -30.96 -0.52
N LYS A 329 -5.65 -31.62 -1.45
CA LYS A 329 -6.17 -31.92 -2.79
C LYS A 329 -7.10 -33.14 -2.76
N GLU A 330 -8.23 -33.07 -3.45
CA GLU A 330 -9.13 -34.21 -3.63
C GLU A 330 -8.41 -35.36 -4.38
N GLY A 331 -8.43 -36.57 -3.81
CA GLY A 331 -7.76 -37.76 -4.38
C GLY A 331 -6.35 -38.04 -3.87
N SER A 332 -5.83 -37.27 -2.90
CA SER A 332 -4.54 -37.52 -2.26
C SER A 332 -4.77 -38.30 -0.94
N ALA A 333 -4.81 -39.63 -1.04
CA ALA A 333 -4.70 -40.54 0.10
C ALA A 333 -3.30 -41.18 0.11
#